data_AF-A0A3M7NJ40-F1
#
_entry.id   AF-A0A3M7NJ40-F1
#
_cell.length_a   1.000
_cell.length_b   1.000
_cell.length_c   1.000
_cell.angle_alpha   90.00
_cell.angle_beta   90.00
_cell.angle_gamma   90.00
#
_symmetry.space_group_name_H-M   'P 1'
#
loop_
_entity.id
_entity.type
_entity.pdbx_description
1 polymer ?
#
loop_
_entity_poly.entity_id
_entity_poly.type
_entity_poly.pdbx_seq_one_letter_code
_entity_poly.pdbx_strand_id
1 'polypeptide(L)'
;MPVSALSENLKGSQPQQVDTNGDTVGPLLQREVSRSHTTAAYSTSPQDTFHRHRSSMGALDSSPSLLRHSSTTGAPPKPLKPFREQDMKVLLLENINQTGIDILRGHGYQVERVKSSLPEDQLIAKIADVHVLGIRSKTKLTARVLAAATNLIAVGCFCIGTNQVDLKYAASRGIAVFNSPFSNSRSVAELMIGEIIALARQLGDRSNEMHQGRWNKVSAKCWEIRGKTLGIIGYGHIGSQLSVLAESMGMSVVYYDVVNLMAMGTSRQVPSLEALLGTADFVTCHVPELPETKGMIGAEQMEQMKTGAYLLNASRGSVIDIPALIHAMRSGKLAGAALDVYPAEPTGNGDYFTNELSAWVEDLRSLKNLILTPHIGGSTEEAQSAIGIEVAEALTQYVSEGISVGAVNLPEVSLRSLTMDEPNHARVVFIHQNVPGVLRRVNEILGDHNVDKQMSDSRGDVAYLMADISSVKENEVKGLYEELEALKARIVTRILY
;
A
#
# COMPACT_ATOMS: atom_id res chain seq x y z
N MET A 1 19.70 -46.17 -39.18
CA MET A 1 19.99 -47.35 -40.03
C MET A 1 18.67 -47.80 -40.66
N PRO A 2 18.65 -48.11 -41.97
CA PRO A 2 17.59 -47.60 -42.84
C PRO A 2 16.85 -48.68 -43.64
N VAL A 3 15.77 -48.26 -44.32
CA VAL A 3 15.30 -48.87 -45.57
C VAL A 3 15.17 -47.78 -46.64
N SER A 4 15.66 -48.12 -47.82
CA SER A 4 15.85 -47.44 -49.12
C SER A 4 14.62 -46.68 -49.69
N ALA A 5 14.68 -45.80 -50.71
CA ALA A 5 15.57 -45.77 -51.89
C ALA A 5 15.48 -44.43 -52.67
N LEU A 6 16.60 -44.07 -53.33
CA LEU A 6 16.78 -43.58 -54.73
C LEU A 6 15.87 -42.42 -55.24
N SER A 7 16.37 -41.33 -55.85
CA SER A 7 17.35 -41.24 -56.94
C SER A 7 17.77 -39.79 -57.24
N GLU A 8 18.91 -39.68 -57.93
CA GLU A 8 19.75 -38.50 -58.19
C GLU A 8 19.41 -37.65 -59.44
N ASN A 9 19.73 -36.35 -59.32
CA ASN A 9 20.42 -35.40 -60.23
C ASN A 9 20.17 -35.29 -61.76
N LEU A 10 20.10 -34.03 -62.24
CA LEU A 10 20.82 -33.43 -63.40
C LEU A 10 20.41 -31.93 -63.54
N LYS A 11 21.24 -30.94 -63.16
CA LYS A 11 22.19 -30.09 -63.94
C LYS A 11 21.64 -29.43 -65.24
N GLY A 12 21.73 -28.09 -65.31
CA GLY A 12 22.26 -27.38 -66.50
C GLY A 12 21.50 -26.17 -67.11
N SER A 13 21.93 -24.94 -66.73
CA SER A 13 22.31 -23.78 -67.59
C SER A 13 21.35 -23.07 -68.60
N GLN A 14 20.99 -21.80 -68.26
CA GLN A 14 21.13 -20.48 -68.96
C GLN A 14 20.93 -20.31 -70.49
N PRO A 15 20.45 -19.12 -71.00
CA PRO A 15 21.31 -17.93 -71.20
C PRO A 15 20.67 -16.51 -71.05
N GLN A 16 21.54 -15.50 -71.15
CA GLN A 16 21.41 -14.03 -70.97
C GLN A 16 20.84 -13.25 -72.18
N GLN A 17 20.37 -12.01 -71.95
CA GLN A 17 20.62 -10.75 -72.72
C GLN A 17 19.99 -9.56 -71.96
N VAL A 18 20.75 -8.64 -71.30
CA VAL A 18 21.48 -7.42 -71.71
C VAL A 18 20.62 -6.14 -71.90
N ASP A 19 21.04 -5.14 -71.11
CA ASP A 19 20.66 -3.74 -70.83
C ASP A 19 20.34 -2.78 -72.00
N THR A 20 19.69 -1.64 -71.67
CA THR A 20 20.31 -0.30 -71.81
C THR A 20 19.60 0.81 -71.03
N ASN A 21 20.43 1.72 -70.49
CA ASN A 21 20.19 3.09 -70.00
C ASN A 21 19.53 3.22 -68.61
N GLY A 22 20.17 3.70 -67.54
CA GLY A 22 21.32 4.59 -67.41
C GLY A 22 20.88 5.79 -66.57
N ASP A 23 21.24 5.80 -65.28
CA ASP A 23 21.69 6.99 -64.54
C ASP A 23 22.00 6.66 -63.08
N THR A 24 23.05 7.29 -62.57
CA THR A 24 23.76 6.94 -61.34
C THR A 24 23.39 7.88 -60.18
N VAL A 25 23.13 7.25 -59.04
CA VAL A 25 23.47 7.65 -57.65
C VAL A 25 22.76 8.86 -57.01
N GLY A 26 21.97 8.54 -55.97
CA GLY A 26 21.67 9.39 -54.81
C GLY A 26 20.78 8.61 -53.81
N PRO A 27 21.11 8.52 -52.51
CA PRO A 27 20.47 7.56 -51.62
C PRO A 27 19.03 7.95 -51.30
N LEU A 28 18.13 6.99 -51.49
CA LEU A 28 16.73 7.04 -51.08
C LEU A 28 16.63 7.11 -49.56
N LEU A 29 15.93 8.15 -49.10
CA LEU A 29 15.39 8.29 -47.76
C LEU A 29 14.63 7.02 -47.35
N GLN A 30 15.26 6.19 -46.51
CA GLN A 30 14.57 5.16 -45.78
C GLN A 30 13.97 5.80 -44.52
N ARG A 31 12.63 5.82 -44.46
CA ARG A 31 11.87 6.12 -43.25
C ARG A 31 12.25 5.10 -42.17
N GLU A 32 13.04 5.51 -41.19
CA GLU A 32 13.12 4.82 -39.91
C GLU A 32 12.16 5.48 -38.92
N VAL A 33 11.16 4.70 -38.51
CA VAL A 33 10.31 5.02 -37.37
C VAL A 33 11.10 4.58 -36.14
N SER A 34 11.71 5.53 -35.44
CA SER A 34 12.41 5.29 -34.16
C SER A 34 11.42 4.71 -33.14
N ARG A 35 11.52 3.41 -32.89
CA ARG A 35 11.07 2.76 -31.67
C ARG A 35 12.32 2.44 -30.86
N SER A 36 12.50 3.12 -29.74
CA SER A 36 13.40 2.65 -28.68
C SER A 36 12.85 3.07 -27.31
N HIS A 37 11.91 2.27 -26.82
CA HIS A 37 11.57 2.18 -25.41
C HIS A 37 12.43 1.08 -24.79
N THR A 38 13.23 1.43 -23.79
CA THR A 38 13.68 0.56 -22.67
C THR A 38 14.40 1.48 -21.66
N THR A 39 13.69 2.07 -20.68
CA THR A 39 13.35 1.58 -19.32
C THR A 39 14.53 1.50 -18.35
N ALA A 40 14.54 2.37 -17.33
CA ALA A 40 15.17 2.08 -16.05
C ALA A 40 14.37 0.96 -15.36
N ALA A 41 15.09 -0.03 -14.83
CA ALA A 41 14.54 -1.29 -14.35
C ALA A 41 13.99 -1.18 -12.92
N TYR A 42 12.75 -1.61 -12.72
CA TYR A 42 12.14 -1.94 -11.43
C TYR A 42 12.41 -3.41 -11.03
N SER A 43 13.61 -3.93 -11.31
CA SER A 43 13.95 -5.32 -11.02
C SER A 43 14.81 -5.40 -9.75
N THR A 44 14.29 -6.07 -8.73
CA THR A 44 15.03 -6.59 -7.57
C THR A 44 15.30 -8.10 -7.72
N SER A 45 15.63 -8.56 -8.93
CA SER A 45 16.13 -9.93 -9.10
C SER A 45 17.52 -10.08 -8.46
N PRO A 46 17.91 -11.27 -7.96
CA PRO A 46 19.22 -11.48 -7.34
C PRO A 46 20.36 -11.11 -8.29
N GLN A 47 21.24 -10.19 -7.88
CA GLN A 47 22.47 -9.90 -8.61
C GLN A 47 23.55 -10.91 -8.23
N ASP A 48 23.84 -11.84 -9.14
CA ASP A 48 25.15 -12.45 -9.24
C ASP A 48 25.88 -11.91 -10.48
N THR A 49 27.14 -11.57 -10.25
CA THR A 49 28.07 -10.78 -11.06
C THR A 49 28.28 -11.21 -12.52
N PHE A 50 28.26 -10.26 -13.47
CA PHE A 50 29.16 -10.24 -14.63
C PHE A 50 29.52 -8.80 -15.04
N HIS A 51 30.72 -8.64 -15.62
CA HIS A 51 31.57 -7.44 -15.63
C HIS A 51 31.10 -6.19 -16.42
N ARG A 52 31.62 -5.05 -15.95
CA ARG A 52 31.51 -3.61 -16.33
C ARG A 52 31.49 -3.23 -17.83
N HIS A 53 30.88 -2.08 -18.12
CA HIS A 53 31.58 -0.90 -18.69
C HIS A 53 30.90 0.42 -18.26
N ARG A 54 31.72 1.44 -17.98
CA ARG A 54 31.35 2.83 -17.60
C ARG A 54 31.29 3.72 -18.84
N SER A 55 30.28 4.60 -18.93
CA SER A 55 30.38 5.85 -19.67
C SER A 55 29.48 6.93 -19.05
N SER A 56 29.94 8.18 -19.15
CA SER A 56 29.61 9.37 -18.37
C SER A 56 28.75 10.39 -19.13
N MET A 57 28.03 11.22 -18.35
CA MET A 57 27.41 12.53 -18.70
C MET A 57 26.22 12.47 -19.67
N GLY A 58 25.14 13.25 -19.53
CA GLY A 58 24.81 14.35 -18.65
C GLY A 58 23.29 14.65 -18.73
N ALA A 59 22.80 15.35 -17.73
CA ALA A 59 21.38 15.64 -17.47
C ALA A 59 20.72 16.52 -18.53
N LEU A 60 19.39 16.37 -18.70
CA LEU A 60 18.40 17.46 -18.72
C LEU A 60 16.96 16.92 -18.84
N ASP A 61 16.25 17.06 -17.73
CA ASP A 61 14.87 17.52 -17.50
C ASP A 61 13.64 16.85 -18.14
N SER A 62 12.62 16.73 -17.29
CA SER A 62 11.39 15.94 -17.45
C SER A 62 10.17 16.73 -16.99
N SER A 63 8.98 16.40 -17.50
CA SER A 63 7.68 16.86 -16.98
C SER A 63 6.54 15.93 -17.45
N PRO A 64 5.38 15.88 -16.77
CA PRO A 64 5.20 15.68 -15.33
C PRO A 64 4.10 14.64 -15.00
N SER A 65 4.20 14.03 -13.82
CA SER A 65 3.16 13.19 -13.20
C SER A 65 2.20 14.04 -12.38
N LEU A 66 0.90 13.77 -12.51
CA LEU A 66 -0.21 14.47 -11.85
C LEU A 66 -0.31 14.15 -10.34
N LEU A 67 0.66 14.59 -9.57
CA LEU A 67 0.39 15.18 -8.26
C LEU A 67 0.24 16.68 -8.53
N ARG A 68 -0.79 17.31 -7.98
CA ARG A 68 -0.92 18.78 -8.03
C ARG A 68 0.12 19.38 -7.07
N HIS A 69 1.40 19.18 -7.36
CA HIS A 69 2.43 20.10 -6.95
C HIS A 69 2.10 21.40 -7.68
N SER A 70 1.68 22.39 -6.91
CA SER A 70 1.92 23.78 -7.28
C SER A 70 3.38 23.86 -7.74
N SER A 71 3.61 23.93 -9.05
CA SER A 71 4.90 24.36 -9.61
C SER A 71 5.03 25.86 -9.40
N THR A 72 4.98 26.27 -8.14
CA THR A 72 5.61 27.49 -7.69
C THR A 72 7.09 27.25 -7.83
N THR A 73 7.72 27.95 -8.76
CA THR A 73 9.11 28.36 -8.68
C THR A 73 9.30 29.06 -7.33
N GLY A 74 9.45 28.26 -6.27
CA GLY A 74 9.51 28.71 -4.89
C GLY A 74 10.88 28.40 -4.33
N ALA A 75 11.38 29.29 -3.48
CA ALA A 75 12.58 29.06 -2.70
C ALA A 75 12.48 27.71 -1.94
N PRO A 76 13.61 27.00 -1.71
CA PRO A 76 13.60 25.74 -0.99
C PRO A 76 12.97 25.92 0.40
N PRO A 77 12.23 24.89 0.89
CA PRO A 77 11.62 24.94 2.21
C PRO A 77 12.69 25.13 3.28
N LYS A 78 12.39 25.99 4.26
CA LYS A 78 13.20 26.24 5.44
C LYS A 78 13.18 24.97 6.31
N PRO A 79 14.34 24.41 6.70
CA PRO A 79 14.36 23.34 7.70
C PRO A 79 13.92 23.95 9.04
N LEU A 80 12.69 23.67 9.43
CA LEU A 80 12.12 24.14 10.70
C LEU A 80 12.66 23.28 11.83
N LYS A 81 13.29 23.91 12.82
CA LYS A 81 13.85 23.21 13.96
C LYS A 81 12.92 23.39 15.15
N PRO A 82 12.37 22.30 15.72
CA PRO A 82 11.98 22.33 17.12
C PRO A 82 13.23 22.24 18.02
N PHE A 83 14.25 21.48 17.56
CA PHE A 83 15.49 21.11 18.26
C PHE A 83 16.57 20.75 17.21
N ARG A 84 17.83 20.52 17.62
CA ARG A 84 18.86 19.98 16.70
C ARG A 84 18.39 18.60 16.23
N GLU A 85 18.15 18.41 14.94
CA GLU A 85 17.67 17.14 14.34
C GLU A 85 18.49 15.92 14.77
N GLN A 86 19.77 16.15 15.08
CA GLN A 86 20.72 15.18 15.62
C GLN A 86 20.31 14.61 16.99
N ASP A 87 19.34 15.17 17.70
CA ASP A 87 18.88 14.70 19.01
C ASP A 87 17.63 13.80 18.92
N MET A 88 17.05 13.63 17.72
CA MET A 88 15.86 12.79 17.52
C MET A 88 16.22 11.31 17.46
N LYS A 89 15.80 10.58 18.49
CA LYS A 89 15.93 9.12 18.57
C LYS A 89 14.76 8.43 17.91
N VAL A 90 15.07 7.61 16.90
CA VAL A 90 14.10 6.81 16.15
C VAL A 90 14.37 5.34 16.42
N LEU A 91 13.38 4.64 16.96
CA LEU A 91 13.44 3.19 17.17
C LEU A 91 12.63 2.48 16.09
N LEU A 92 13.26 1.60 15.33
CA LEU A 92 12.60 0.80 14.28
C LEU A 92 12.64 -0.67 14.67
N LEU A 93 11.47 -1.30 14.78
CA LEU A 93 11.29 -2.71 15.13
C LEU A 93 10.87 -3.55 13.92
N GLU A 94 11.00 -4.88 14.03
CA GLU A 94 10.47 -5.85 13.04
C GLU A 94 11.08 -5.77 11.63
N ASN A 95 12.35 -5.35 11.54
CA ASN A 95 13.14 -5.33 10.30
C ASN A 95 12.46 -4.52 9.17
N ILE A 96 12.17 -3.25 9.46
CA ILE A 96 11.67 -2.28 8.48
C ILE A 96 12.63 -2.17 7.28
N ASN A 97 12.07 -1.95 6.08
CA ASN A 97 12.79 -1.88 4.82
C ASN A 97 13.91 -0.80 4.84
N GLN A 98 15.02 -1.08 4.17
CA GLN A 98 16.21 -0.22 4.14
C GLN A 98 15.92 1.18 3.58
N THR A 99 15.02 1.31 2.60
CA THR A 99 14.65 2.61 2.01
C THR A 99 14.09 3.59 3.04
N GLY A 100 13.19 3.14 3.93
CA GLY A 100 12.65 3.98 5.00
C GLY A 100 13.70 4.37 6.04
N ILE A 101 14.64 3.46 6.32
CA ILE A 101 15.79 3.74 7.21
C ILE A 101 16.69 4.82 6.61
N ASP A 102 16.96 4.75 5.31
CA ASP A 102 17.84 5.68 4.61
C ASP A 102 17.23 7.09 4.55
N ILE A 103 15.92 7.21 4.35
CA ILE A 103 15.19 8.48 4.43
C ILE A 103 15.35 9.11 5.82
N LEU A 104 15.03 8.35 6.88
CA LEU A 104 15.11 8.85 8.26
C LEU A 104 16.54 9.26 8.64
N ARG A 105 17.56 8.52 8.18
CA ARG A 105 18.97 8.89 8.36
C ARG A 105 19.40 10.08 7.53
N GLY A 106 18.87 10.23 6.32
CA GLY A 106 19.10 11.37 5.44
C GLY A 106 18.66 12.69 6.07
N HIS A 107 17.61 12.64 6.90
CA HIS A 107 17.13 13.76 7.73
C HIS A 107 17.92 13.95 9.05
N GLY A 108 19.01 13.21 9.26
CA GLY A 108 19.91 13.40 10.40
C GLY A 108 19.47 12.74 11.70
N TYR A 109 18.43 11.90 11.69
CA TYR A 109 17.92 11.25 12.90
C TYR A 109 18.81 10.10 13.41
N GLN A 110 18.84 9.90 14.73
CA GLN A 110 19.52 8.77 15.37
C GLN A 110 18.65 7.51 15.27
N VAL A 111 18.87 6.73 14.22
CA VAL A 111 18.07 5.52 13.94
C VAL A 111 18.68 4.26 14.56
N GLU A 112 17.98 3.70 15.55
CA GLU A 112 18.25 2.38 16.12
C GLU A 112 17.33 1.33 15.50
N ARG A 113 17.87 0.14 15.19
CA ARG A 113 17.15 -0.93 14.48
C ARG A 113 17.16 -2.22 15.27
N VAL A 114 15.99 -2.83 15.41
CA VAL A 114 15.80 -4.16 16.01
C VAL A 114 15.08 -5.06 15.01
N LYS A 115 15.63 -6.24 14.75
CA LYS A 115 15.08 -7.16 13.74
C LYS A 115 13.77 -7.81 14.14
N SER A 116 13.53 -7.99 15.43
CA SER A 116 12.34 -8.62 15.98
C SER A 116 11.39 -7.60 16.60
N SER A 117 10.17 -8.03 16.89
CA SER A 117 9.34 -7.38 17.90
C SER A 117 9.97 -7.58 19.29
N LEU A 118 9.62 -6.70 20.23
CA LEU A 118 10.04 -6.80 21.62
C LEU A 118 8.85 -7.22 22.50
N PRO A 119 9.06 -8.05 23.54
CA PRO A 119 8.08 -8.24 24.60
C PRO A 119 7.72 -6.92 25.28
N GLU A 120 6.51 -6.82 25.82
CA GLU A 120 5.97 -5.57 26.36
C GLU A 120 6.89 -4.90 27.38
N ASP A 121 7.40 -5.63 28.37
CA ASP A 121 8.27 -5.05 29.41
C ASP A 121 9.62 -4.56 28.86
N GLN A 122 10.18 -5.23 27.84
CA GLN A 122 11.40 -4.78 27.17
C GLN A 122 11.15 -3.54 26.32
N LEU A 123 9.97 -3.46 25.68
CA LEU A 123 9.57 -2.29 24.91
C LEU A 123 9.39 -1.08 25.83
N ILE A 124 8.75 -1.26 26.99
CA ILE A 124 8.58 -0.22 28.02
C ILE A 124 9.93 0.34 28.47
N ALA A 125 10.93 -0.51 28.71
CA ALA A 125 12.25 -0.06 29.12
C ALA A 125 12.97 0.75 28.03
N LYS A 126 12.66 0.49 26.77
CA LYS A 126 13.38 1.05 25.62
C LYS A 126 12.70 2.27 25.01
N ILE A 127 11.39 2.44 25.20
CA ILE A 127 10.61 3.50 24.55
C ILE A 127 10.70 4.85 25.29
N ALA A 128 11.22 4.88 26.51
CA ALA A 128 11.21 6.08 27.36
C ALA A 128 11.89 7.29 26.72
N ASP A 129 13.02 7.11 26.05
CA ASP A 129 13.81 8.18 25.42
C ASP A 129 13.61 8.27 23.89
N VAL A 130 12.66 7.52 23.34
CA VAL A 130 12.36 7.47 21.91
C VAL A 130 11.38 8.58 21.53
N HIS A 131 11.67 9.27 20.44
CA HIS A 131 10.82 10.34 19.90
C HIS A 131 9.91 9.83 18.78
N VAL A 132 10.43 8.91 17.96
CA VAL A 132 9.68 8.29 16.86
C VAL A 132 9.84 6.78 16.92
N LEU A 133 8.72 6.06 16.84
CA LEU A 133 8.71 4.60 16.85
C LEU A 133 8.16 4.05 15.53
N GLY A 134 8.94 3.23 14.84
CA GLY A 134 8.49 2.44 13.70
C GLY A 134 8.23 1.00 14.08
N ILE A 135 7.04 0.48 13.76
CA ILE A 135 6.63 -0.91 14.02
C ILE A 135 6.02 -1.55 12.77
N ARG A 136 5.80 -2.87 12.81
CA ARG A 136 4.95 -3.59 11.85
C ARG A 136 3.79 -4.25 12.59
N SER A 137 3.39 -5.46 12.21
CA SER A 137 2.15 -6.10 12.68
C SER A 137 2.26 -6.81 14.03
N LYS A 138 3.47 -7.17 14.49
CA LYS A 138 3.66 -7.99 15.70
C LYS A 138 3.76 -7.16 16.97
N THR A 139 4.40 -5.99 16.93
CA THR A 139 4.57 -5.15 18.12
C THR A 139 3.22 -4.56 18.55
N LYS A 140 2.84 -4.76 19.82
CA LYS A 140 1.60 -4.22 20.38
C LYS A 140 1.89 -2.95 21.20
N LEU A 141 1.30 -1.83 20.82
CA LEU A 141 1.37 -0.57 21.55
C LEU A 141 0.09 -0.38 22.36
N THR A 142 0.07 -1.02 23.53
CA THR A 142 -1.01 -0.87 24.52
C THR A 142 -0.90 0.48 25.23
N ALA A 143 -1.97 0.90 25.90
CA ALA A 143 -1.94 2.08 26.77
C ALA A 143 -0.80 2.05 27.79
N ARG A 144 -0.42 0.86 28.31
CA ARG A 144 0.69 0.69 29.25
C ARG A 144 2.05 1.01 28.61
N VAL A 145 2.27 0.58 27.37
CA VAL A 145 3.49 0.90 26.61
C VAL A 145 3.56 2.40 26.31
N LEU A 146 2.46 2.95 25.79
CA LEU A 146 2.38 4.37 25.42
C LEU A 146 2.51 5.30 26.64
N ALA A 147 2.05 4.88 27.83
CA ALA A 147 2.22 5.62 29.07
C ALA A 147 3.68 5.77 29.49
N ALA A 148 4.52 4.78 29.19
CA ALA A 148 5.95 4.80 29.51
C ALA A 148 6.78 5.64 28.52
N ALA A 149 6.20 5.99 27.38
CA ALA A 149 6.86 6.75 26.33
C ALA A 149 6.75 8.26 26.62
N THR A 150 7.72 8.83 27.33
CA THR A 150 7.65 10.22 27.79
C THR A 150 7.91 11.24 26.68
N ASN A 151 8.73 10.87 25.68
CA ASN A 151 9.18 11.77 24.62
C ASN A 151 8.57 11.46 23.24
N LEU A 152 7.74 10.43 23.15
CA LEU A 152 7.22 9.93 21.88
C LEU A 152 6.25 10.94 21.28
N ILE A 153 6.51 11.37 20.05
CA ILE A 153 5.68 12.31 19.30
C ILE A 153 4.95 11.66 18.13
N ALA A 154 5.51 10.58 17.57
CA ALA A 154 4.93 9.90 16.42
C ALA A 154 5.23 8.39 16.39
N VAL A 155 4.30 7.64 15.83
CA VAL A 155 4.40 6.21 15.54
C VAL A 155 4.17 6.00 14.04
N GLY A 156 5.10 5.30 13.39
CA GLY A 156 4.92 4.80 12.04
C GLY A 156 4.59 3.32 12.06
N CYS A 157 3.38 2.97 11.63
CA CYS A 157 3.01 1.61 11.29
C CYS A 157 3.49 1.34 9.86
N PHE A 158 4.62 0.66 9.71
CA PHE A 158 5.17 0.21 8.42
C PHE A 158 4.40 -1.02 7.91
N CYS A 159 3.09 -0.88 7.86
CA CYS A 159 2.10 -1.83 7.37
C CYS A 159 0.77 -1.10 7.12
N ILE A 160 -0.18 -1.79 6.50
CA ILE A 160 -1.49 -1.22 6.18
C ILE A 160 -2.34 -1.10 7.45
N GLY A 161 -2.40 -2.17 8.25
CA GLY A 161 -3.22 -2.21 9.46
C GLY A 161 -2.57 -1.50 10.64
N THR A 162 -3.43 -0.99 11.54
CA THR A 162 -3.02 -0.30 12.78
C THR A 162 -3.66 -0.91 14.03
N ASN A 163 -4.25 -2.11 13.92
CA ASN A 163 -4.95 -2.82 15.00
C ASN A 163 -4.08 -3.11 16.23
N GLN A 164 -2.76 -3.09 16.04
CA GLN A 164 -1.76 -3.31 17.06
C GLN A 164 -1.46 -2.06 17.91
N VAL A 165 -2.06 -0.91 17.61
CA VAL A 165 -1.86 0.36 18.32
C VAL A 165 -3.15 0.83 18.98
N ASP A 166 -3.10 1.20 20.26
CA ASP A 166 -4.19 1.90 20.92
C ASP A 166 -4.28 3.35 20.42
N LEU A 167 -4.96 3.53 19.29
CA LEU A 167 -5.09 4.82 18.61
C LEU A 167 -5.73 5.89 19.49
N LYS A 168 -6.70 5.50 20.34
CA LYS A 168 -7.41 6.42 21.22
C LYS A 168 -6.50 6.93 22.33
N TYR A 169 -5.74 6.03 22.96
CA TYR A 169 -4.75 6.42 23.97
C TYR A 169 -3.66 7.29 23.35
N ALA A 170 -3.13 6.89 22.18
CA ALA A 170 -2.13 7.68 21.45
C ALA A 170 -2.62 9.11 21.16
N ALA A 171 -3.85 9.25 20.66
CA ALA A 171 -4.45 10.56 20.38
C ALA A 171 -4.60 11.42 21.66
N SER A 172 -5.02 10.83 22.78
CA SER A 172 -5.14 11.54 24.07
C SER A 172 -3.81 12.07 24.61
N ARG A 173 -2.68 11.53 24.13
CA ARG A 173 -1.31 11.94 24.46
C ARG A 173 -0.67 12.81 23.38
N GLY A 174 -1.40 13.15 22.31
CA GLY A 174 -0.88 13.94 21.18
C GLY A 174 0.14 13.19 20.31
N ILE A 175 0.14 11.85 20.38
CA ILE A 175 1.04 10.99 19.60
C ILE A 175 0.37 10.70 18.25
N ALA A 176 0.97 11.17 17.16
CA ALA A 176 0.47 10.91 15.82
C ALA A 176 0.79 9.48 15.37
N VAL A 177 -0.15 8.79 14.74
CA VAL A 177 0.05 7.45 14.18
C VAL A 177 -0.14 7.52 12.67
N PHE A 178 0.87 7.11 11.91
CA PHE A 178 0.84 7.05 10.45
C PHE A 178 0.90 5.60 9.98
N ASN A 179 0.29 5.31 8.84
CA ASN A 179 0.39 4.02 8.17
C ASN A 179 0.61 4.22 6.66
N SER A 180 0.58 3.12 5.90
CA SER A 180 0.69 3.15 4.45
C SER A 180 -0.49 2.36 3.85
N PRO A 181 -1.66 3.00 3.69
CA PRO A 181 -2.90 2.29 3.38
C PRO A 181 -2.97 1.77 1.94
N PHE A 182 -2.20 2.33 1.01
CA PHE A 182 -2.36 2.07 -0.43
C PHE A 182 -1.17 1.40 -1.10
N SER A 183 0.00 1.33 -0.44
CA SER A 183 1.25 0.86 -1.06
C SER A 183 1.25 -0.60 -1.51
N ASN A 184 0.29 -1.42 -1.03
CA ASN A 184 0.16 -2.81 -1.46
C ASN A 184 -0.87 -3.04 -2.58
N SER A 185 -1.53 -1.99 -3.08
CA SER A 185 -2.67 -2.13 -4.00
C SER A 185 -2.31 -2.92 -5.26
N ARG A 186 -1.10 -2.67 -5.80
CA ARG A 186 -0.59 -3.36 -6.98
C ARG A 186 -0.38 -4.85 -6.73
N SER A 187 0.26 -5.19 -5.61
CA SER A 187 0.61 -6.57 -5.27
C SER A 187 -0.64 -7.43 -5.10
N VAL A 188 -1.67 -6.90 -4.43
CA VAL A 188 -2.94 -7.62 -4.26
C VAL A 188 -3.63 -7.82 -5.62
N ALA A 189 -3.67 -6.78 -6.46
CA ALA A 189 -4.28 -6.89 -7.78
C ALA A 189 -3.58 -7.92 -8.69
N GLU A 190 -2.24 -7.97 -8.65
CA GLU A 190 -1.46 -8.98 -9.38
C GLU A 190 -1.69 -10.40 -8.85
N LEU A 191 -1.74 -10.58 -7.53
CA LEU A 191 -2.05 -11.87 -6.91
C LEU A 191 -3.42 -12.37 -7.36
N MET A 192 -4.45 -11.53 -7.31
CA MET A 192 -5.81 -11.92 -7.72
C MET A 192 -5.87 -12.37 -9.18
N ILE A 193 -5.17 -11.68 -10.09
CA ILE A 193 -5.10 -12.12 -11.50
C ILE A 193 -4.41 -13.49 -11.62
N GLY A 194 -3.30 -13.68 -10.91
CA GLY A 194 -2.60 -14.97 -10.87
C GLY A 194 -3.49 -16.10 -10.37
N GLU A 195 -4.23 -15.86 -9.30
CA GLU A 195 -5.16 -16.82 -8.70
C GLU A 195 -6.37 -17.11 -9.60
N ILE A 196 -6.95 -16.10 -10.25
CA ILE A 196 -8.02 -16.27 -11.25
C ILE A 196 -7.57 -17.25 -12.35
N ILE A 197 -6.36 -17.05 -12.90
CA ILE A 197 -5.81 -17.92 -13.95
C ILE A 197 -5.54 -19.33 -13.39
N ALA A 198 -4.93 -19.42 -12.21
CA ALA A 198 -4.60 -20.68 -11.57
C ALA A 198 -5.85 -21.53 -11.27
N LEU A 199 -6.91 -20.91 -10.73
CA LEU A 199 -8.19 -21.56 -10.45
C LEU A 199 -8.92 -21.99 -11.71
N ALA A 200 -8.94 -21.13 -12.74
CA ALA A 200 -9.57 -21.45 -14.03
C ALA A 200 -8.93 -22.68 -14.70
N ARG A 201 -7.66 -22.93 -14.40
CA ARG A 201 -6.86 -24.02 -14.99
C ARG A 201 -6.57 -25.16 -14.02
N GLN A 202 -7.08 -25.09 -12.79
CA GLN A 202 -6.80 -26.04 -11.70
C GLN A 202 -5.30 -26.26 -11.47
N LEU A 203 -4.48 -25.22 -11.65
CA LEU A 203 -3.03 -25.32 -11.74
C LEU A 203 -2.41 -25.94 -10.49
N GLY A 204 -2.87 -25.53 -9.30
CA GLY A 204 -2.38 -26.05 -8.02
C GLY A 204 -2.58 -27.56 -7.88
N ASP A 205 -3.79 -28.05 -8.17
CA ASP A 205 -4.11 -29.48 -8.13
C ASP A 205 -3.24 -30.28 -9.12
N ARG A 206 -3.10 -29.80 -10.36
CA ARG A 206 -2.30 -30.48 -11.40
C ARG A 206 -0.82 -30.51 -11.06
N SER A 207 -0.30 -29.43 -10.47
CA SER A 207 1.08 -29.39 -9.98
C SER A 207 1.29 -30.41 -8.85
N ASN A 208 0.37 -30.43 -7.87
CA ASN A 208 0.43 -31.37 -6.74
C ASN A 208 0.36 -32.84 -7.19
N GLU A 209 -0.46 -33.16 -8.19
CA GLU A 209 -0.49 -34.50 -8.81
C GLU A 209 0.86 -34.89 -9.41
N MET A 210 1.50 -33.99 -10.17
CA MET A 210 2.81 -34.21 -10.78
C MET A 210 3.92 -34.40 -9.75
N HIS A 211 3.93 -33.59 -8.69
CA HIS A 211 4.86 -33.77 -7.55
C HIS A 211 4.69 -35.13 -6.85
N GLN A 212 3.50 -35.72 -6.92
CA GLN A 212 3.19 -37.05 -6.39
C GLN A 212 3.35 -38.17 -7.44
N GLY A 213 3.96 -37.87 -8.59
CA GLY A 213 4.21 -38.83 -9.66
C GLY A 213 2.97 -39.23 -10.48
N ARG A 214 1.86 -38.52 -10.35
CA ARG A 214 0.62 -38.77 -11.11
C ARG A 214 0.53 -37.87 -12.33
N TRP A 215 0.42 -38.48 -13.51
CA TRP A 215 0.18 -37.78 -14.77
C TRP A 215 -1.31 -37.73 -15.11
N ASN A 216 -1.94 -36.56 -14.96
CA ASN A 216 -3.38 -36.39 -15.18
C ASN A 216 -3.67 -35.27 -16.20
N LYS A 217 -3.53 -35.61 -17.49
CA LYS A 217 -3.75 -34.66 -18.59
C LYS A 217 -5.22 -34.60 -18.96
N VAL A 218 -5.93 -33.57 -18.48
CA VAL A 218 -7.36 -33.34 -18.73
C VAL A 218 -7.65 -31.89 -19.12
N SER A 219 -8.63 -31.69 -19.99
CA SER A 219 -9.16 -30.37 -20.37
C SER A 219 -10.54 -30.08 -19.76
N ALA A 220 -11.22 -31.10 -19.23
CA ALA A 220 -12.54 -30.95 -18.65
C ALA A 220 -12.51 -29.99 -17.45
N LYS A 221 -13.43 -29.02 -17.42
CA LYS A 221 -13.56 -27.99 -16.38
C LYS A 221 -12.30 -27.10 -16.23
N CYS A 222 -11.57 -26.91 -17.32
CA CYS A 222 -10.47 -25.95 -17.43
C CYS A 222 -10.84 -24.87 -18.45
N TRP A 223 -10.66 -23.60 -18.10
CA TRP A 223 -11.17 -22.48 -18.88
C TRP A 223 -10.10 -21.44 -19.23
N GLU A 224 -10.24 -20.81 -20.38
CA GLU A 224 -9.65 -19.49 -20.61
C GLU A 224 -10.46 -18.44 -19.84
N ILE A 225 -9.76 -17.47 -19.24
CA ILE A 225 -10.38 -16.34 -18.52
C ILE A 225 -10.91 -15.27 -19.49
N ARG A 226 -10.38 -15.22 -20.72
CA ARG A 226 -10.89 -14.34 -21.77
C ARG A 226 -12.38 -14.61 -22.02
N GLY A 227 -13.16 -13.55 -22.09
CA GLY A 227 -14.61 -13.57 -22.28
C GLY A 227 -15.41 -13.98 -21.03
N LYS A 228 -14.75 -14.21 -19.88
CA LYS A 228 -15.43 -14.42 -18.59
C LYS A 228 -15.70 -13.09 -17.90
N THR A 229 -16.68 -13.10 -17.01
CA THR A 229 -17.06 -11.93 -16.23
C THR A 229 -16.40 -11.97 -14.85
N LEU A 230 -15.64 -10.92 -14.51
CA LEU A 230 -15.16 -10.67 -13.15
C LEU A 230 -16.12 -9.71 -12.44
N GLY A 231 -16.66 -10.14 -11.31
CA GLY A 231 -17.44 -9.36 -10.37
C GLY A 231 -16.57 -8.87 -9.22
N ILE A 232 -16.43 -7.56 -9.07
CA ILE A 232 -15.65 -6.94 -8.00
C ILE A 232 -16.57 -6.33 -6.95
N ILE A 233 -16.46 -6.79 -5.70
CA ILE A 233 -17.19 -6.23 -4.55
C ILE A 233 -16.25 -5.26 -3.82
N GLY A 234 -16.56 -3.96 -3.88
CA GLY A 234 -15.68 -2.89 -3.41
C GLY A 234 -14.76 -2.38 -4.53
N TYR A 235 -15.05 -1.20 -5.08
CA TYR A 235 -14.36 -0.63 -6.24
C TYR A 235 -13.40 0.51 -5.85
N GLY A 236 -12.69 0.33 -4.74
CA GLY A 236 -11.65 1.25 -4.26
C GLY A 236 -10.31 1.09 -4.99
N HIS A 237 -9.21 1.36 -4.28
CA HIS A 237 -7.85 1.32 -4.84
C HIS A 237 -7.47 -0.02 -5.49
N ILE A 238 -7.71 -1.14 -4.79
CA ILE A 238 -7.40 -2.48 -5.31
C ILE A 238 -8.38 -2.88 -6.42
N GLY A 239 -9.69 -2.72 -6.19
CA GLY A 239 -10.72 -3.13 -7.13
C GLY A 239 -10.61 -2.43 -8.49
N SER A 240 -10.37 -1.12 -8.50
CA SER A 240 -10.16 -0.35 -9.72
C SER A 240 -8.89 -0.79 -10.47
N GLN A 241 -7.77 -1.01 -9.77
CA GLN A 241 -6.54 -1.49 -10.39
C GLN A 241 -6.66 -2.91 -10.95
N LEU A 242 -7.35 -3.79 -10.22
CA LEU A 242 -7.65 -5.14 -10.67
C LEU A 242 -8.52 -5.13 -11.93
N SER A 243 -9.50 -4.22 -12.03
CA SER A 243 -10.34 -4.12 -13.21
C SER A 243 -9.55 -3.82 -14.48
N VAL A 244 -8.58 -2.91 -14.42
CA VAL A 244 -7.71 -2.58 -15.55
C VAL A 244 -6.90 -3.80 -16.00
N LEU A 245 -6.38 -4.59 -15.06
CA LEU A 245 -5.63 -5.81 -15.39
C LEU A 245 -6.54 -6.88 -16.00
N ALA A 246 -7.71 -7.11 -15.42
CA ALA A 246 -8.66 -8.10 -15.90
C ALA A 246 -9.15 -7.77 -17.32
N GLU A 247 -9.47 -6.50 -17.60
CA GLU A 247 -9.84 -6.05 -18.95
C GLU A 247 -8.70 -6.22 -19.95
N SER A 248 -7.45 -5.95 -19.54
CA SER A 248 -6.28 -6.18 -20.40
C SER A 248 -6.09 -7.65 -20.79
N MET A 249 -6.64 -8.58 -20.00
CA MET A 249 -6.67 -10.02 -20.29
C MET A 249 -7.95 -10.48 -21.02
N GLY A 250 -8.81 -9.53 -21.41
CA GLY A 250 -10.03 -9.76 -22.16
C GLY A 250 -11.20 -10.28 -21.32
N MET A 251 -11.21 -10.04 -20.01
CA MET A 251 -12.38 -10.26 -19.16
C MET A 251 -13.36 -9.09 -19.27
N SER A 252 -14.65 -9.36 -19.06
CA SER A 252 -15.65 -8.32 -18.81
C SER A 252 -15.68 -8.02 -17.32
N VAL A 253 -15.65 -6.75 -16.92
CA VAL A 253 -15.64 -6.38 -15.48
C VAL A 253 -16.95 -5.70 -15.09
N VAL A 254 -17.59 -6.23 -14.05
CA VAL A 254 -18.69 -5.58 -13.34
C VAL A 254 -18.30 -5.37 -11.88
N TYR A 255 -18.79 -4.30 -11.25
CA TYR A 255 -18.50 -4.05 -9.85
C TYR A 255 -19.72 -3.57 -9.08
N TYR A 256 -19.72 -3.87 -7.79
CA TYR A 256 -20.70 -3.35 -6.84
C TYR A 256 -19.95 -2.59 -5.74
N ASP A 257 -20.42 -1.38 -5.48
CA ASP A 257 -19.97 -0.54 -4.39
C ASP A 257 -21.18 0.20 -3.81
N VAL A 258 -21.15 0.49 -2.51
CA VAL A 258 -22.21 1.24 -1.82
C VAL A 258 -22.21 2.72 -2.23
N VAL A 259 -21.08 3.21 -2.76
CA VAL A 259 -20.95 4.54 -3.34
C VAL A 259 -21.01 4.45 -4.86
N ASN A 260 -21.65 5.43 -5.50
CA ASN A 260 -21.58 5.57 -6.95
C ASN A 260 -20.19 6.06 -7.35
N LEU A 261 -19.42 5.22 -8.05
CA LEU A 261 -18.03 5.48 -8.41
C LEU A 261 -17.89 5.52 -9.93
N MET A 262 -16.99 6.37 -10.43
CA MET A 262 -16.68 6.39 -11.86
C MET A 262 -15.94 5.11 -12.25
N ALA A 263 -16.45 4.46 -13.29
CA ALA A 263 -15.83 3.28 -13.88
C ALA A 263 -14.49 3.63 -14.55
N MET A 264 -13.55 2.68 -14.50
CA MET A 264 -12.32 2.72 -15.28
C MET A 264 -12.46 1.81 -16.51
N GLY A 265 -12.06 2.31 -17.68
CA GLY A 265 -12.09 1.51 -18.91
C GLY A 265 -13.51 1.15 -19.32
N THR A 266 -13.78 -0.15 -19.46
CA THR A 266 -15.11 -0.67 -19.84
C THR A 266 -15.90 -1.24 -18.67
N SER A 267 -15.41 -1.04 -17.44
CA SER A 267 -16.03 -1.62 -16.26
C SER A 267 -17.39 -0.99 -16.01
N ARG A 268 -18.29 -1.74 -15.37
CA ARG A 268 -19.66 -1.27 -15.15
C ARG A 268 -20.12 -1.49 -13.72
N GLN A 269 -20.58 -0.42 -13.07
CA GLN A 269 -21.28 -0.54 -11.80
C GLN A 269 -22.62 -1.23 -12.00
N VAL A 270 -22.92 -2.21 -11.14
CA VAL A 270 -24.24 -2.84 -11.07
C VAL A 270 -25.01 -2.35 -9.84
N PRO A 271 -26.36 -2.29 -9.91
CA PRO A 271 -27.16 -1.62 -8.89
C PRO A 271 -27.28 -2.40 -7.57
N SER A 272 -26.97 -3.69 -7.55
CA SER A 272 -27.09 -4.54 -6.37
C SER A 272 -26.01 -5.62 -6.34
N LEU A 273 -25.72 -6.12 -5.14
CA LEU A 273 -24.84 -7.27 -4.94
C LEU A 273 -25.39 -8.51 -5.65
N GLU A 274 -26.69 -8.76 -5.57
CA GLU A 274 -27.36 -9.88 -6.26
C GLU A 274 -27.12 -9.84 -7.77
N ALA A 275 -27.22 -8.66 -8.41
CA ALA A 275 -26.96 -8.51 -9.83
C ALA A 275 -25.50 -8.85 -10.21
N LEU A 276 -24.55 -8.55 -9.32
CA LEU A 276 -23.15 -8.93 -9.50
C LEU A 276 -22.99 -10.45 -9.41
N LEU A 277 -23.49 -11.05 -8.33
CA LEU A 277 -23.33 -12.48 -8.04
C LEU A 277 -23.99 -13.36 -9.13
N GLY A 278 -25.15 -12.96 -9.63
CA GLY A 278 -25.87 -13.69 -10.68
C GLY A 278 -25.23 -13.62 -12.07
N THR A 279 -24.28 -12.70 -12.30
CA THR A 279 -23.66 -12.50 -13.64
C THR A 279 -22.18 -12.87 -13.71
N ALA A 280 -21.46 -12.80 -12.60
CA ALA A 280 -20.02 -13.01 -12.53
C ALA A 280 -19.62 -14.50 -12.57
N ASP A 281 -18.58 -14.82 -13.32
CA ASP A 281 -17.93 -16.14 -13.30
C ASP A 281 -16.89 -16.22 -12.16
N PHE A 282 -16.22 -15.10 -11.89
CA PHE A 282 -15.29 -14.93 -10.78
C PHE A 282 -15.78 -13.77 -9.92
N VAL A 283 -15.89 -13.97 -8.60
CA VAL A 283 -16.25 -12.92 -7.65
C VAL A 283 -15.08 -12.69 -6.71
N THR A 284 -14.68 -11.43 -6.53
CA THR A 284 -13.59 -11.04 -5.63
C THR A 284 -14.03 -9.94 -4.65
N CYS A 285 -13.60 -10.04 -3.40
CA CYS A 285 -13.91 -9.07 -2.34
C CYS A 285 -12.73 -8.13 -2.08
N HIS A 286 -12.99 -6.83 -2.11
CA HIS A 286 -12.04 -5.74 -1.83
C HIS A 286 -12.69 -4.67 -0.93
N VAL A 287 -13.32 -5.11 0.15
CA VAL A 287 -14.03 -4.27 1.13
C VAL A 287 -13.27 -4.12 2.44
N PRO A 288 -13.45 -2.99 3.17
CA PRO A 288 -12.92 -2.82 4.52
C PRO A 288 -13.64 -3.73 5.53
N GLU A 289 -13.08 -3.84 6.73
CA GLU A 289 -13.71 -4.56 7.84
C GLU A 289 -14.63 -3.61 8.60
N LEU A 290 -15.94 -3.80 8.43
CA LEU A 290 -17.00 -3.01 9.01
C LEU A 290 -18.11 -3.94 9.52
N PRO A 291 -18.98 -3.50 10.44
CA PRO A 291 -20.14 -4.28 10.85
C PRO A 291 -20.99 -4.77 9.67
N GLU A 292 -21.11 -3.95 8.61
CA GLU A 292 -21.91 -4.23 7.42
C GLU A 292 -21.24 -5.22 6.45
N THR A 293 -19.92 -5.38 6.49
CA THR A 293 -19.16 -6.28 5.59
C THR A 293 -18.86 -7.63 6.23
N LYS A 294 -19.03 -7.75 7.55
CA LYS A 294 -18.81 -8.99 8.29
C LYS A 294 -19.84 -10.05 7.90
N GLY A 295 -19.36 -11.17 7.36
CA GLY A 295 -20.18 -12.29 6.91
C GLY A 295 -21.10 -11.94 5.74
N MET A 296 -20.81 -10.88 4.98
CA MET A 296 -21.66 -10.43 3.89
C MET A 296 -21.76 -11.45 2.74
N ILE A 297 -20.78 -12.36 2.62
CA ILE A 297 -20.82 -13.49 1.71
C ILE A 297 -21.07 -14.77 2.52
N GLY A 298 -22.34 -15.03 2.77
CA GLY A 298 -22.83 -16.24 3.44
C GLY A 298 -23.41 -17.27 2.46
N ALA A 299 -24.10 -18.28 2.99
CA ALA A 299 -24.71 -19.35 2.20
C ALA A 299 -25.73 -18.83 1.16
N GLU A 300 -26.53 -17.81 1.52
CA GLU A 300 -27.51 -17.22 0.62
C GLU A 300 -26.83 -16.55 -0.59
N GLN A 301 -25.79 -15.76 -0.35
CA GLN A 301 -25.05 -15.07 -1.41
C GLN A 301 -24.31 -16.06 -2.31
N MET A 302 -23.73 -17.12 -1.74
CA MET A 302 -23.12 -18.19 -2.53
C MET A 302 -24.15 -18.93 -3.40
N GLU A 303 -25.40 -19.05 -2.94
CA GLU A 303 -26.47 -19.64 -3.76
C GLU A 303 -26.91 -18.71 -4.91
N GLN A 304 -26.82 -17.40 -4.72
CA GLN A 304 -27.07 -16.41 -5.79
C GLN A 304 -25.97 -16.40 -6.87
N MET A 305 -24.78 -16.93 -6.58
CA MET A 305 -23.71 -17.05 -7.56
C MET A 305 -24.07 -18.06 -8.67
N LYS A 306 -23.46 -17.89 -9.85
CA LYS A 306 -23.58 -18.88 -10.92
C LYS A 306 -23.06 -20.24 -10.46
N THR A 307 -23.75 -21.31 -10.83
CA THR A 307 -23.24 -22.68 -10.59
C THR A 307 -21.93 -22.88 -11.36
N GLY A 308 -20.87 -23.24 -10.64
CA GLY A 308 -19.52 -23.36 -11.16
C GLY A 308 -18.71 -22.05 -11.15
N ALA A 309 -19.17 -21.02 -10.43
CA ALA A 309 -18.41 -19.78 -10.22
C ALA A 309 -17.23 -19.99 -9.27
N TYR A 310 -16.35 -18.97 -9.20
CA TYR A 310 -15.18 -18.93 -8.33
C TYR A 310 -15.30 -17.76 -7.35
N LEU A 311 -14.84 -17.95 -6.12
CA LEU A 311 -14.85 -16.93 -5.07
C LEU A 311 -13.44 -16.63 -4.56
N LEU A 312 -13.05 -15.35 -4.53
CA LEU A 312 -11.73 -14.90 -4.10
C LEU A 312 -11.85 -13.87 -2.98
N ASN A 313 -10.93 -13.93 -2.01
CA ASN A 313 -10.83 -12.93 -0.95
C ASN A 313 -9.39 -12.73 -0.48
N ALA A 314 -8.89 -11.54 -0.78
CA ALA A 314 -7.67 -10.98 -0.22
C ALA A 314 -7.92 -9.61 0.44
N SER A 315 -9.13 -9.38 0.95
CA SER A 315 -9.46 -8.15 1.68
C SER A 315 -9.42 -8.36 3.19
N ARG A 316 -10.46 -9.00 3.76
CA ARG A 316 -10.62 -9.20 5.20
C ARG A 316 -11.18 -10.58 5.49
N GLY A 317 -10.61 -11.25 6.49
CA GLY A 317 -10.96 -12.63 6.83
C GLY A 317 -12.38 -12.81 7.34
N SER A 318 -13.01 -11.74 7.83
CA SER A 318 -14.38 -11.74 8.36
C SER A 318 -15.47 -11.58 7.28
N VAL A 319 -15.12 -11.38 6.01
CA VAL A 319 -16.08 -11.09 4.92
C VAL A 319 -16.83 -12.33 4.44
N ILE A 320 -16.16 -13.48 4.40
CA ILE A 320 -16.71 -14.76 3.92
C ILE A 320 -17.01 -15.67 5.10
N ASP A 321 -18.20 -16.28 5.09
CA ASP A 321 -18.51 -17.43 5.95
C ASP A 321 -17.80 -18.70 5.44
N ILE A 322 -16.71 -19.10 6.11
CA ILE A 322 -15.87 -20.24 5.71
C ILE A 322 -16.63 -21.59 5.76
N PRO A 323 -17.38 -21.92 6.81
CA PRO A 323 -18.29 -23.07 6.79
C PRO A 323 -19.23 -23.12 5.58
N ALA A 324 -19.86 -21.98 5.22
CA ALA A 324 -20.72 -21.91 4.05
C ALA A 324 -19.94 -22.15 2.74
N LEU A 325 -18.73 -21.61 2.62
CA LEU A 325 -17.84 -21.84 1.49
C LEU A 325 -17.50 -23.32 1.31
N ILE A 326 -17.15 -24.00 2.40
CA ILE A 326 -16.85 -25.44 2.38
C ILE A 326 -18.06 -26.22 1.85
N HIS A 327 -19.26 -25.89 2.32
CA HIS A 327 -20.49 -26.52 1.84
C HIS A 327 -20.73 -26.28 0.34
N ALA A 328 -20.61 -25.02 -0.11
CA ALA A 328 -20.80 -24.64 -1.51
C ALA A 328 -19.78 -25.29 -2.46
N MET A 329 -18.53 -25.49 -2.02
CA MET A 329 -17.52 -26.21 -2.79
C MET A 329 -17.80 -27.72 -2.83
N ARG A 330 -18.21 -28.32 -1.71
CA ARG A 330 -18.56 -29.75 -1.64
C ARG A 330 -19.80 -30.09 -2.48
N SER A 331 -20.80 -29.21 -2.52
CA SER A 331 -21.98 -29.37 -3.36
C SER A 331 -21.71 -29.15 -4.86
N GLY A 332 -20.56 -28.56 -5.21
CA GLY A 332 -20.20 -28.19 -6.58
C GLY A 332 -20.87 -26.89 -7.04
N LYS A 333 -21.51 -26.14 -6.13
CA LYS A 333 -22.02 -24.79 -6.42
C LYS A 333 -20.86 -23.87 -6.83
N LEU A 334 -19.74 -23.93 -6.12
CA LEU A 334 -18.50 -23.25 -6.47
C LEU A 334 -17.49 -24.24 -7.07
N ALA A 335 -16.86 -23.84 -8.17
CA ALA A 335 -15.84 -24.64 -8.85
C ALA A 335 -14.45 -24.52 -8.22
N GLY A 336 -14.22 -23.47 -7.43
CA GLY A 336 -12.95 -23.21 -6.75
C GLY A 336 -12.99 -21.91 -5.96
N ALA A 337 -11.99 -21.69 -5.12
CA ALA A 337 -11.84 -20.45 -4.37
C ALA A 337 -10.37 -20.11 -4.09
N ALA A 338 -10.08 -18.84 -3.80
CA ALA A 338 -8.78 -18.40 -3.30
C ALA A 338 -8.96 -17.53 -2.05
N LEU A 339 -8.24 -17.85 -0.98
CA LEU A 339 -8.31 -17.15 0.28
C LEU A 339 -6.90 -16.76 0.73
N ASP A 340 -6.68 -15.47 0.94
CA ASP A 340 -5.45 -14.94 1.55
C ASP A 340 -5.64 -14.59 3.03
N VAL A 341 -6.88 -14.39 3.46
CA VAL A 341 -7.21 -13.86 4.79
C VAL A 341 -8.27 -14.72 5.47
N TYR A 342 -8.21 -14.83 6.80
CA TYR A 342 -9.03 -15.77 7.58
C TYR A 342 -9.64 -15.11 8.83
N PRO A 343 -10.79 -15.57 9.34
CA PRO A 343 -11.38 -15.03 10.57
C PRO A 343 -10.44 -15.09 11.79
N ALA A 344 -9.61 -16.13 11.87
CA ALA A 344 -8.55 -16.30 12.85
C ALA A 344 -7.24 -16.62 12.14
N GLU A 345 -6.17 -15.93 12.50
CA GLU A 345 -4.85 -16.07 11.87
C GLU A 345 -3.77 -16.38 12.93
N PRO A 346 -2.77 -17.22 12.60
CA PRO A 346 -1.63 -17.46 13.48
C PRO A 346 -0.84 -16.18 13.79
N THR A 347 -0.24 -16.13 14.99
CA THR A 347 0.59 -14.99 15.42
C THR A 347 2.01 -14.99 14.85
N GLY A 348 2.40 -16.07 14.17
CA GLY A 348 3.73 -16.24 13.58
C GLY A 348 3.80 -17.40 12.60
N ASN A 349 4.98 -17.57 11.99
CA ASN A 349 5.24 -18.63 11.03
C ASN A 349 5.44 -19.95 11.77
N GLY A 350 4.79 -21.01 11.28
CA GLY A 350 4.89 -22.35 11.83
C GLY A 350 3.67 -23.18 11.46
N ASP A 351 3.59 -24.39 12.00
CA ASP A 351 2.56 -25.37 11.69
C ASP A 351 1.26 -25.14 12.49
N TYR A 352 0.73 -23.92 12.40
CA TYR A 352 -0.41 -23.45 13.21
C TYR A 352 -1.75 -23.49 12.47
N PHE A 353 -1.76 -23.70 11.16
CA PHE A 353 -2.98 -23.74 10.36
C PHE A 353 -3.65 -25.13 10.45
N THR A 354 -4.14 -25.44 11.66
CA THR A 354 -4.73 -26.72 12.06
C THR A 354 -6.11 -26.50 12.72
N ASN A 355 -6.79 -27.58 13.12
CA ASN A 355 -8.05 -27.49 13.86
C ASN A 355 -7.95 -26.80 15.24
N GLU A 356 -6.74 -26.57 15.75
CA GLU A 356 -6.52 -25.75 16.95
C GLU A 356 -6.81 -24.27 16.68
N LEU A 357 -6.56 -23.78 15.45
CA LEU A 357 -6.85 -22.41 15.05
C LEU A 357 -8.35 -22.20 14.82
N SER A 358 -9.01 -23.16 14.16
CA SER A 358 -10.45 -23.15 13.91
C SER A 358 -10.94 -24.55 13.51
N ALA A 359 -12.14 -24.92 13.94
CA ALA A 359 -12.69 -26.27 13.74
C ALA A 359 -12.89 -26.67 12.25
N TRP A 360 -12.94 -25.70 11.33
CA TRP A 360 -13.17 -25.92 9.90
C TRP A 360 -11.89 -26.06 9.07
N VAL A 361 -10.70 -25.95 9.68
CA VAL A 361 -9.43 -25.84 8.94
C VAL A 361 -9.10 -27.10 8.15
N GLU A 362 -9.22 -28.29 8.75
CA GLU A 362 -8.97 -29.54 8.03
C GLU A 362 -9.99 -29.79 6.91
N ASP A 363 -11.26 -29.43 7.15
CA ASP A 363 -12.30 -29.51 6.11
C ASP A 363 -11.97 -28.61 4.93
N LEU A 364 -11.51 -27.39 5.19
CA LEU A 364 -11.09 -26.43 4.17
C LEU A 364 -9.87 -26.96 3.39
N ARG A 365 -8.83 -27.44 4.10
CA ARG A 365 -7.61 -28.01 3.49
C ARG A 365 -7.86 -29.26 2.66
N SER A 366 -8.95 -29.98 2.92
CA SER A 366 -9.33 -31.18 2.15
C SER A 366 -9.94 -30.87 0.77
N LEU A 367 -10.32 -29.62 0.51
CA LEU A 367 -10.96 -29.23 -0.73
C LEU A 367 -9.98 -29.23 -1.91
N LYS A 368 -10.49 -29.54 -3.09
CA LYS A 368 -9.77 -29.42 -4.36
C LYS A 368 -10.03 -28.05 -4.98
N ASN A 369 -9.11 -27.61 -5.84
CA ASN A 369 -9.17 -26.33 -6.55
C ASN A 369 -9.39 -25.13 -5.61
N LEU A 370 -8.70 -25.18 -4.47
CA LEU A 370 -8.66 -24.14 -3.45
C LEU A 370 -7.22 -23.63 -3.34
N ILE A 371 -7.03 -22.32 -3.41
CA ILE A 371 -5.75 -21.67 -3.15
C ILE A 371 -5.82 -21.05 -1.76
N LEU A 372 -4.88 -21.42 -0.90
CA LEU A 372 -4.73 -20.88 0.45
C LEU A 372 -3.38 -20.19 0.53
N THR A 373 -3.38 -18.89 0.77
CA THR A 373 -2.16 -18.11 1.00
C THR A 373 -2.16 -17.52 2.41
N PRO A 374 -0.99 -17.38 3.06
CA PRO A 374 -0.91 -16.99 4.47
C PRO A 374 -0.83 -15.46 4.63
N HIS A 375 -1.85 -14.73 4.18
CA HIS A 375 -1.96 -13.27 4.27
C HIS A 375 -0.76 -12.54 3.65
N ILE A 376 -0.47 -12.89 2.40
CA ILE A 376 0.68 -12.38 1.63
C ILE A 376 0.29 -11.48 0.46
N GLY A 377 -1.00 -11.13 0.29
CA GLY A 377 -1.46 -10.31 -0.83
C GLY A 377 -0.70 -8.98 -0.97
N GLY A 378 -0.29 -8.38 0.14
CA GLY A 378 0.55 -7.17 0.15
C GLY A 378 2.03 -7.39 0.45
N SER A 379 2.49 -8.62 0.54
CA SER A 379 3.82 -8.98 1.04
C SER A 379 4.82 -9.16 -0.10
N THR A 380 5.18 -8.05 -0.75
CA THR A 380 6.22 -7.98 -1.80
C THR A 380 7.34 -7.02 -1.42
N GLU A 381 8.52 -7.17 -2.01
CA GLU A 381 9.65 -6.26 -1.78
C GLU A 381 9.32 -4.83 -2.24
N GLU A 382 8.61 -4.70 -3.36
CA GLU A 382 8.14 -3.42 -3.89
C GLU A 382 7.18 -2.74 -2.92
N ALA A 383 6.21 -3.48 -2.37
CA ALA A 383 5.28 -2.95 -1.38
C ALA A 383 6.02 -2.59 -0.08
N GLN A 384 6.96 -3.40 0.40
CA GLN A 384 7.76 -3.06 1.59
C GLN A 384 8.61 -1.80 1.37
N SER A 385 9.16 -1.61 0.17
CA SER A 385 9.88 -0.38 -0.17
C SER A 385 8.95 0.83 -0.22
N ALA A 386 7.77 0.71 -0.86
CA ALA A 386 6.79 1.79 -0.95
C ALA A 386 6.25 2.20 0.44
N ILE A 387 5.93 1.21 1.29
CA ILE A 387 5.57 1.43 2.70
C ILE A 387 6.71 2.14 3.44
N GLY A 388 7.95 1.71 3.22
CA GLY A 388 9.14 2.32 3.79
C GLY A 388 9.25 3.80 3.46
N ILE A 389 9.01 4.17 2.20
CA ILE A 389 9.03 5.56 1.72
C ILE A 389 7.88 6.36 2.33
N GLU A 390 6.64 5.91 2.13
CA GLU A 390 5.43 6.65 2.51
C GLU A 390 5.40 6.97 4.02
N VAL A 391 5.68 5.97 4.86
CA VAL A 391 5.66 6.17 6.32
C VAL A 391 6.86 7.01 6.78
N ALA A 392 8.05 6.83 6.21
CA ALA A 392 9.22 7.63 6.59
C ALA A 392 9.06 9.10 6.21
N GLU A 393 8.48 9.39 5.03
CA GLU A 393 8.17 10.75 4.59
C GLU A 393 7.10 11.38 5.48
N ALA A 394 6.00 10.67 5.79
CA ALA A 394 4.96 11.17 6.69
C ALA A 394 5.50 11.49 8.10
N LEU A 395 6.32 10.59 8.65
CA LEU A 395 7.00 10.81 9.93
C LEU A 395 7.89 12.05 9.87
N THR A 396 8.69 12.18 8.82
CA THR A 396 9.61 13.32 8.65
C THR A 396 8.84 14.64 8.54
N GLN A 397 7.78 14.71 7.73
CA GLN A 397 6.93 15.89 7.59
C GLN A 397 6.26 16.26 8.91
N TYR A 398 5.79 15.28 9.68
CA TYR A 398 5.18 15.57 10.98
C TYR A 398 6.20 16.06 12.02
N VAL A 399 7.41 15.50 12.03
CA VAL A 399 8.47 15.88 12.97
C VAL A 399 9.01 17.28 12.65
N SER A 400 9.27 17.56 11.36
CA SER A 400 9.89 18.81 10.91
C SER A 400 8.89 19.95 10.71
N GLU A 401 7.70 19.68 10.16
CA GLU A 401 6.75 20.71 9.75
C GLU A 401 5.43 20.68 10.53
N GLY A 402 5.18 19.65 11.33
CA GLY A 402 3.93 19.50 12.07
C GLY A 402 2.72 19.10 11.21
N ILE A 403 2.94 18.63 9.98
CA ILE A 403 1.86 18.20 9.08
C ILE A 403 1.29 16.86 9.55
N SER A 404 0.00 16.79 9.82
CA SER A 404 -0.69 15.58 10.32
C SER A 404 -1.55 14.88 9.28
N VAL A 405 -1.48 15.28 8.01
CA VAL A 405 -2.20 14.62 6.90
C VAL A 405 -1.81 13.15 6.82
N GLY A 406 -2.82 12.27 6.69
CA GLY A 406 -2.62 10.82 6.72
C GLY A 406 -2.45 10.19 8.11
N ALA A 407 -2.51 10.98 9.20
CA ALA A 407 -2.54 10.42 10.54
C ALA A 407 -3.88 9.69 10.80
N VAL A 408 -3.82 8.42 11.21
CA VAL A 408 -5.03 7.60 11.40
C VAL A 408 -5.81 7.95 12.67
N ASN A 409 -5.19 8.66 13.62
CA ASN A 409 -5.73 8.91 14.95
C ASN A 409 -5.83 10.40 15.36
N LEU A 410 -5.32 11.33 14.55
CA LEU A 410 -5.38 12.78 14.80
C LEU A 410 -6.19 13.50 13.69
N PRO A 411 -6.60 14.76 13.92
CA PRO A 411 -7.13 15.62 12.85
C PRO A 411 -6.07 15.92 11.79
N GLU A 412 -6.50 16.11 10.54
CA GLU A 412 -5.60 16.29 9.40
C GLU A 412 -5.39 17.78 9.11
N VAL A 413 -4.18 18.28 9.39
CA VAL A 413 -3.84 19.69 9.24
C VAL A 413 -2.55 19.84 8.44
N SER A 414 -2.55 20.78 7.50
CA SER A 414 -1.39 21.13 6.68
C SER A 414 -1.38 22.62 6.36
N LEU A 415 -0.19 23.22 6.34
CA LEU A 415 0.05 24.58 5.86
C LEU A 415 1.18 24.54 4.84
N ARG A 416 1.23 25.51 3.92
CA ARG A 416 2.39 25.68 3.04
C ARG A 416 3.67 25.78 3.87
N SER A 417 4.73 25.09 3.45
CA SER A 417 6.03 25.14 4.11
C SER A 417 6.54 26.58 4.22
N LEU A 418 7.28 26.86 5.29
CA LEU A 418 8.02 28.11 5.43
C LEU A 418 9.24 28.06 4.51
N THR A 419 9.61 29.20 3.95
CA THR A 419 10.75 29.32 3.01
C THR A 419 11.92 30.05 3.65
N MET A 420 13.11 29.94 3.05
CA MET A 420 14.30 30.67 3.55
C MET A 420 14.13 32.19 3.54
N ASP A 421 13.20 32.71 2.73
CA ASP A 421 12.84 34.13 2.65
C ASP A 421 11.94 34.60 3.81
N GLU A 422 11.55 33.69 4.71
CA GLU A 422 10.72 33.93 5.90
C GLU A 422 11.55 33.74 7.20
N PRO A 423 12.64 34.51 7.44
CA PRO A 423 13.65 34.18 8.47
C PRO A 423 13.13 34.28 9.92
N ASN A 424 12.22 35.22 10.21
CA ASN A 424 11.67 35.48 11.55
C ASN A 424 10.25 34.92 11.73
N HIS A 425 9.96 33.77 11.12
CA HIS A 425 8.69 33.08 11.30
C HIS A 425 8.87 31.87 12.20
N ALA A 426 7.87 31.64 13.05
CA ALA A 426 7.75 30.42 13.83
C ALA A 426 6.43 29.75 13.50
N ARG A 427 6.44 28.43 13.44
CA ARG A 427 5.26 27.57 13.33
C ARG A 427 4.89 27.04 14.70
N VAL A 428 3.71 27.42 15.15
CA VAL A 428 3.08 26.92 16.37
C VAL A 428 2.21 25.72 16.00
N VAL A 429 2.49 24.59 16.64
CA VAL A 429 1.64 23.39 16.62
C VAL A 429 1.06 23.22 18.02
N PHE A 430 -0.26 23.21 18.11
CA PHE A 430 -0.96 23.12 19.37
C PHE A 430 -2.06 22.06 19.30
N ILE A 431 -1.84 20.94 19.99
CA ILE A 431 -2.81 19.86 20.14
C ILE A 431 -3.53 20.09 21.46
N HIS A 432 -4.86 20.06 21.44
CA HIS A 432 -5.67 20.36 22.62
C HIS A 432 -6.94 19.53 22.70
N GLN A 433 -7.53 19.48 23.89
CA GLN A 433 -8.86 18.95 24.11
C GLN A 433 -9.87 19.81 23.34
N ASN A 434 -10.78 19.15 22.64
CA ASN A 434 -11.80 19.81 21.84
C ASN A 434 -12.90 20.43 22.71
N VAL A 435 -12.60 21.56 23.35
CA VAL A 435 -13.52 22.28 24.24
C VAL A 435 -13.67 23.75 23.84
N PRO A 436 -14.85 24.37 24.07
CA PRO A 436 -15.09 25.76 23.67
C PRO A 436 -14.10 26.77 24.28
N GLY A 437 -13.76 27.80 23.50
CA GLY A 437 -12.95 28.94 23.94
C GLY A 437 -11.44 28.74 23.87
N VAL A 438 -10.94 27.55 23.51
CA VAL A 438 -9.49 27.31 23.38
C VAL A 438 -8.87 28.16 22.27
N LEU A 439 -9.47 28.17 21.07
CA LEU A 439 -8.97 28.97 19.94
C LEU A 439 -8.89 30.47 20.26
N ARG A 440 -9.85 31.00 21.02
CA ARG A 440 -9.81 32.39 21.48
C ARG A 440 -8.57 32.66 22.34
N ARG A 441 -8.30 31.80 23.33
CA ARG A 441 -7.14 31.93 24.22
C ARG A 441 -5.82 31.78 23.47
N VAL A 442 -5.74 30.84 22.54
CA VAL A 442 -4.55 30.67 21.68
C VAL A 442 -4.32 31.94 20.86
N ASN A 443 -5.35 32.48 20.20
CA ASN A 443 -5.21 33.70 19.42
C ASN A 443 -4.91 34.95 20.28
N GLU A 444 -5.36 34.98 21.55
CA GLU A 444 -4.99 36.03 22.51
C GLU A 444 -3.48 35.96 22.83
N ILE A 445 -2.91 34.76 23.05
CA ILE A 445 -1.46 34.55 23.27
C ILE A 445 -0.65 34.94 22.04
N LEU A 446 -1.12 34.57 20.84
CA LEU A 446 -0.46 34.91 19.58
C LEU A 446 -0.67 36.38 19.18
N GLY A 447 -1.49 37.15 19.91
CA GLY A 447 -2.00 38.45 19.48
C GLY A 447 -0.95 39.55 19.31
N ASP A 448 0.21 39.41 19.94
CA ASP A 448 1.36 40.33 19.77
C ASP A 448 2.17 40.04 18.50
N HIS A 449 1.83 38.97 17.77
CA HIS A 449 2.45 38.58 16.50
C HIS A 449 1.42 38.57 15.37
N ASN A 450 1.89 38.75 14.13
CA ASN A 450 1.02 38.60 12.98
C ASN A 450 0.89 37.11 12.63
N VAL A 451 -0.34 36.60 12.55
CA VAL A 451 -0.63 35.22 12.14
C VAL A 451 -0.81 35.19 10.62
N ASP A 452 0.21 34.73 9.90
CA ASP A 452 0.20 34.68 8.42
C ASP A 452 -0.66 33.54 7.89
N LYS A 453 -0.70 32.44 8.63
CA LYS A 453 -1.43 31.22 8.27
C LYS A 453 -1.95 30.57 9.52
N GLN A 454 -3.17 30.06 9.47
CA GLN A 454 -3.74 29.27 10.55
C GLN A 454 -4.72 28.25 9.98
N MET A 455 -4.60 27.01 10.42
CA MET A 455 -5.55 25.95 10.13
C MET A 455 -5.81 25.18 11.42
N SER A 456 -7.08 24.83 11.64
CA SER A 456 -7.48 23.99 12.76
C SER A 456 -8.51 22.98 12.29
N ASP A 457 -8.38 21.76 12.81
CA ASP A 457 -9.33 20.68 12.60
C ASP A 457 -9.53 19.91 13.92
N SER A 458 -10.63 19.19 14.05
CA SER A 458 -10.99 18.46 15.26
C SER A 458 -11.59 17.09 14.95
N ARG A 459 -11.25 16.10 15.78
CA ARG A 459 -11.70 14.72 15.63
C ARG A 459 -12.00 14.15 17.01
N GLY A 460 -13.29 14.00 17.32
CA GLY A 460 -13.75 13.59 18.65
C GLY A 460 -13.27 14.56 19.72
N ASP A 461 -12.56 14.05 20.73
CA ASP A 461 -12.11 14.80 21.90
C ASP A 461 -10.80 15.58 21.67
N VAL A 462 -10.17 15.45 20.51
CA VAL A 462 -8.87 16.07 20.19
C VAL A 462 -9.00 17.04 19.03
N ALA A 463 -8.34 18.19 19.16
CA ALA A 463 -8.22 19.20 18.12
C ALA A 463 -6.75 19.54 17.87
N TYR A 464 -6.45 19.87 16.63
CA TYR A 464 -5.11 20.21 16.16
C TYR A 464 -5.16 21.61 15.55
N LEU A 465 -4.29 22.49 16.02
CA LEU A 465 -4.09 23.82 15.47
C LEU A 465 -2.65 23.95 14.99
N MET A 466 -2.49 24.48 13.78
CA MET A 466 -1.21 24.91 13.25
C MET A 466 -1.30 26.37 12.82
N ALA A 467 -0.35 27.18 13.26
CA ALA A 467 -0.28 28.59 12.91
C ALA A 467 1.16 29.02 12.59
N ASP A 468 1.35 29.73 11.49
CA ASP A 468 2.62 30.41 11.20
C ASP A 468 2.50 31.86 11.64
N ILE A 469 3.40 32.29 12.53
CA ILE A 469 3.49 33.65 13.04
C ILE A 469 4.77 34.32 12.57
N SER A 470 4.70 35.60 12.21
CA SER A 470 5.84 36.40 11.76
C SER A 470 6.37 37.35 12.84
N SER A 471 7.59 37.84 12.59
CA SER A 471 8.30 38.80 13.44
C SER A 471 8.58 38.28 14.85
N VAL A 472 8.80 36.97 14.99
CA VAL A 472 9.13 36.33 16.28
C VAL A 472 10.62 36.46 16.54
N LYS A 473 11.01 37.05 17.67
CA LYS A 473 12.41 37.02 18.13
C LYS A 473 12.68 35.74 18.89
N GLU A 474 13.91 35.22 18.80
CA GLU A 474 14.31 33.96 19.46
C GLU A 474 14.06 33.96 20.98
N ASN A 475 14.17 35.13 21.63
CA ASN A 475 13.89 35.29 23.06
C ASN A 475 12.39 35.29 23.42
N GLU A 476 11.49 35.50 22.46
CA GLU A 476 10.02 35.50 22.64
C GLU A 476 9.44 34.08 22.52
N VAL A 477 10.11 33.19 21.76
CA VAL A 477 9.68 31.78 21.53
C VAL A 477 9.44 31.04 22.85
N LYS A 478 10.33 31.22 23.83
CA LYS A 478 10.20 30.55 25.13
C LYS A 478 8.96 31.01 25.90
N GLY A 479 8.66 32.31 25.87
CA GLY A 479 7.46 32.86 26.51
C GLY A 479 6.18 32.33 25.86
N LEU A 480 6.12 32.37 24.53
CA LEU A 480 4.99 31.81 23.77
C LEU A 480 4.75 30.33 24.11
N TYR A 481 5.83 29.54 24.19
CA TYR A 481 5.74 28.13 24.59
C TYR A 481 5.16 27.97 26.00
N GLU A 482 5.69 28.71 26.98
CA GLU A 482 5.25 28.62 28.38
C GLU A 482 3.77 29.03 28.55
N GLU A 483 3.32 30.06 27.83
CA GLU A 483 1.92 30.53 27.85
C GLU A 483 0.95 29.51 27.23
N LEU A 484 1.31 28.93 26.09
CA LEU A 484 0.53 27.87 25.45
C LEU A 484 0.48 26.61 26.35
N GLU A 485 1.59 26.26 26.98
CA GLU A 485 1.69 25.09 27.86
C GLU A 485 0.85 25.26 29.14
N ALA A 486 0.66 26.50 29.61
CA ALA A 486 -0.16 26.81 30.77
C ALA A 486 -1.68 26.63 30.52
N LEU A 487 -2.12 26.52 29.27
CA LEU A 487 -3.53 26.30 28.95
C LEU A 487 -4.01 24.94 29.47
N LYS A 488 -5.08 24.93 30.28
CA LYS A 488 -5.65 23.70 30.86
C LYS A 488 -6.06 22.64 29.82
N ALA A 489 -6.48 23.09 28.63
CA ALA A 489 -6.93 22.21 27.56
C ALA A 489 -5.78 21.63 26.71
N ARG A 490 -4.53 22.06 26.93
CA ARG A 490 -3.36 21.62 26.15
C ARG A 490 -3.11 20.12 26.32
N ILE A 491 -2.82 19.47 25.21
CA ILE A 491 -2.33 18.09 25.13
C ILE A 491 -0.83 18.12 24.82
N VAL A 492 -0.44 18.78 23.72
CA VAL A 492 0.96 18.94 23.29
C VAL A 492 1.14 20.31 22.63
N THR A 493 2.24 20.97 22.94
CA THR A 493 2.69 22.21 22.28
C THR A 493 4.04 21.96 21.60
N ARG A 494 4.20 22.42 20.36
CA ARG A 494 5.50 22.50 19.68
C ARG A 494 5.64 23.84 18.97
N ILE A 495 6.81 24.45 19.03
CA ILE A 495 7.16 25.61 18.22
C ILE A 495 8.34 25.22 17.34
N LEU A 496 8.17 25.35 16.02
CA LEU A 496 9.15 24.99 14.99
C LEU A 496 9.62 26.30 14.33
N TYR A 497 10.92 26.59 14.27
CA TYR A 497 11.42 27.87 13.75
C TYR A 497 12.73 27.76 12.95
#